data_AF-A0A834MEE5-F1
#
_entry.id   AF-A0A834MEE5-F1
#
_cell.length_a   1.000
_cell.length_b   1.000
_cell.length_c   1.000
_cell.angle_alpha   90.00
_cell.angle_beta   90.00
_cell.angle_gamma   90.00
#
_symmetry.space_group_name_H-M   'P 1'
#
loop_
_entity.id
_entity.type
_entity.pdbx_description
1 polymer ?
#
loop_
_entity_poly.entity_id
_entity_poly.type
_entity_poly.pdbx_seq_one_letter_code
_entity_poly.pdbx_strand_id
1 'polypeptide(L)'
;MLVKAVKDRDQDGNCILVASKFFSEAHVRCCQYWRWSDPRDSSELRRLPQCRSALDSVYACCNPNHWSRLCIPGKSIAILFVCAGFCSENIAIRQHRHFCV
;
A
#
# COMPACT_ATOMS: atom_id res chain seq x y z
N MET A 1 -0.98 14.53 -10.73
CA MET A 1 -1.98 13.52 -10.31
C MET A 1 -1.35 12.30 -9.65
N LEU A 2 -0.37 11.57 -10.21
CA LEU A 2 0.39 10.54 -9.45
C LEU A 2 1.69 11.06 -8.85
N VAL A 3 2.52 11.72 -9.67
CA VAL A 3 3.79 12.31 -9.24
C VAL A 3 3.62 13.31 -8.07
N LYS A 4 2.51 14.06 -8.06
CA LYS A 4 2.17 14.97 -6.96
C LYS A 4 1.90 14.21 -5.65
N ALA A 5 1.01 13.23 -5.69
CA ALA A 5 0.68 12.41 -4.52
C ALA A 5 1.93 11.75 -3.91
N VAL A 6 2.84 11.26 -4.77
CA VAL A 6 4.09 10.66 -4.30
C VAL A 6 5.02 11.69 -3.65
N LYS A 7 5.18 12.87 -4.26
CA LYS A 7 6.02 13.94 -3.71
C LYS A 7 5.53 14.41 -2.34
N ASP A 8 4.22 14.58 -2.22
CA ASP A 8 3.60 15.13 -1.02
C ASP A 8 3.51 14.08 0.11
N ARG A 9 3.73 12.79 -0.21
CA ARG A 9 3.55 11.63 0.70
C ARG A 9 2.21 11.64 1.43
N ASP A 10 1.23 12.29 0.82
CA ASP A 10 -0.08 12.51 1.41
C ASP A 10 -0.91 11.24 1.32
N GLN A 11 -1.26 10.70 2.49
CA GLN A 11 -2.14 9.53 2.62
C GLN A 11 -3.61 9.90 2.51
N ASP A 12 -3.97 11.17 2.76
CA ASP A 12 -5.31 11.70 2.56
C ASP A 12 -5.53 12.22 1.13
N GLY A 13 -4.50 12.09 0.29
CA GLY A 13 -4.51 12.47 -1.10
C GLY A 13 -5.57 11.70 -1.91
N ASN A 14 -5.91 12.24 -3.09
CA ASN A 14 -6.94 11.63 -3.92
C ASN A 14 -6.55 10.23 -4.45
N CYS A 15 -7.54 9.35 -4.60
CA CYS A 15 -7.38 8.09 -5.31
C CYS A 15 -6.97 8.33 -6.76
N ILE A 16 -6.08 7.49 -7.28
CA ILE A 16 -5.68 7.53 -8.68
C ILE A 16 -6.18 6.25 -9.31
N LEU A 17 -7.31 6.35 -9.99
CA LEU A 17 -8.09 5.22 -10.46
C LEU A 17 -7.66 4.81 -11.86
N VAL A 18 -7.45 3.52 -12.05
CA VAL A 18 -7.21 2.88 -13.35
C VAL A 18 -8.18 1.73 -13.53
N ALA A 19 -8.57 1.43 -14.76
CA ALA A 19 -9.51 0.34 -15.05
C ALA A 19 -8.89 -1.02 -14.68
N SER A 20 -9.44 -1.69 -13.66
CA SER A 20 -8.90 -2.94 -13.10
C SER A 20 -8.77 -4.05 -14.14
N LYS A 21 -9.70 -4.10 -15.09
CA LYS A 21 -9.71 -5.09 -16.19
C LYS A 21 -8.44 -5.09 -17.03
N PHE A 22 -7.81 -3.92 -17.19
CA PHE A 22 -6.61 -3.74 -18.01
C PHE A 22 -5.34 -3.56 -17.17
N PHE A 23 -5.48 -3.22 -15.89
CA PHE A 23 -4.39 -2.76 -15.03
C PHE A 23 -4.43 -3.40 -13.63
N SER A 24 -4.70 -4.71 -13.56
CA SER A 24 -4.88 -5.44 -12.29
C SER A 24 -3.71 -5.28 -11.31
N GLU A 25 -2.47 -5.19 -11.82
CA GLU A 25 -1.24 -5.10 -11.02
C GLU A 25 -0.62 -3.68 -11.01
N ALA A 26 -1.33 -2.66 -11.51
CA ALA A 26 -0.78 -1.30 -11.58
C ALA A 26 -0.41 -0.74 -10.20
N HIS A 27 -1.17 -1.10 -9.17
CA HIS A 27 -0.87 -0.72 -7.79
C HIS A 27 0.43 -1.33 -7.28
N VAL A 28 0.73 -2.60 -7.61
CA VAL A 28 2.00 -3.26 -7.28
C VAL A 28 3.15 -2.56 -7.99
N ARG A 29 3.03 -2.30 -9.29
CA ARG A 29 4.08 -1.60 -10.06
C ARG A 29 4.33 -0.18 -9.56
N CYS A 30 3.29 0.55 -9.19
CA CYS A 30 3.44 1.89 -8.61
C CYS A 30 4.11 1.83 -7.24
N CYS A 31 3.78 0.85 -6.40
CA CYS A 31 4.46 0.63 -5.12
C CYS A 31 5.93 0.21 -5.32
N GLN A 32 6.20 -0.64 -6.33
CA GLN A 32 7.55 -1.04 -6.74
C GLN A 32 8.45 0.15 -7.08
N TYR A 33 7.90 1.07 -7.87
CA TYR A 33 8.66 2.20 -8.39
C TYR A 33 8.90 3.28 -7.34
N TRP A 34 7.90 3.57 -6.49
CA TRP A 34 7.91 4.75 -5.62
C TRP A 34 8.16 4.47 -4.14
N ARG A 35 8.03 3.21 -3.67
CA ARG A 35 8.09 2.89 -2.24
C ARG A 35 9.02 1.74 -1.88
N TRP A 36 8.77 0.56 -2.43
CA TRP A 36 9.48 -0.67 -2.07
C TRP A 36 9.79 -1.46 -3.32
N SER A 37 11.05 -1.76 -3.62
CA SER A 37 11.41 -2.42 -4.88
C SER A 37 11.05 -3.92 -4.98
N ASP A 38 10.61 -4.53 -3.89
CA ASP A 38 10.52 -5.99 -3.71
C ASP A 38 9.13 -6.65 -3.59
N PRO A 39 7.98 -5.96 -3.45
CA PRO A 39 6.67 -6.64 -3.47
C PRO A 39 6.50 -7.40 -4.78
N ARG A 40 6.28 -8.71 -4.72
CA ARG A 40 6.17 -9.54 -5.93
C ARG A 40 4.80 -9.47 -6.59
N ASP A 41 3.77 -9.42 -5.77
CA ASP A 41 2.38 -9.47 -6.19
C ASP A 41 1.48 -8.71 -5.20
N SER A 42 0.21 -8.61 -5.57
CA SER A 42 -0.83 -7.92 -4.81
C SER A 42 -1.16 -8.57 -3.46
N SER A 43 -0.73 -9.82 -3.20
CA SER A 43 -0.93 -10.50 -1.92
C SER A 43 -0.02 -9.98 -0.80
N GLU A 44 1.09 -9.31 -1.17
CA GLU A 44 2.00 -8.67 -0.22
C GLU A 44 1.59 -7.22 0.11
N LEU A 45 0.53 -6.71 -0.52
CA LEU A 45 0.01 -5.36 -0.31
C LEU A 45 -1.41 -5.38 0.25
N ARG A 46 -1.70 -4.43 1.14
CA ARG A 46 -3.04 -4.19 1.67
C ARG A 46 -3.42 -2.73 1.43
N ARG A 47 -4.62 -2.53 0.90
CA ARG A 47 -5.19 -1.20 0.77
C ARG A 47 -5.52 -0.62 2.14
N LEU A 48 -5.15 0.64 2.36
CA LEU A 48 -5.43 1.36 3.61
C LEU A 48 -6.88 1.87 3.66
N PRO A 49 -7.48 2.03 4.86
CA PRO A 49 -8.89 2.42 5.02
C PRO A 49 -9.26 3.77 4.39
N GLN A 50 -8.33 4.73 4.35
CA GLN A 50 -8.54 6.05 3.75
C GLN A 50 -8.72 6.00 2.22
N CYS A 51 -8.37 4.88 1.58
CA CYS A 51 -8.57 4.69 0.16
C CYS A 51 -10.06 4.45 -0.17
N ARG A 52 -10.74 5.49 -0.67
CA ARG A 52 -12.17 5.44 -1.01
C ARG A 52 -12.53 4.48 -2.15
N SER A 53 -11.55 3.98 -2.90
CA SER A 53 -11.81 3.05 -4.02
C SER A 53 -12.02 1.61 -3.57
N ALA A 54 -11.97 1.30 -2.27
CA ALA A 54 -12.16 -0.05 -1.74
C ALA A 54 -13.51 -0.70 -2.13
N LEU A 55 -14.52 0.13 -2.42
CA LEU A 55 -15.86 -0.31 -2.81
C LEU A 55 -16.03 -0.44 -4.34
N ASP A 56 -14.99 -0.16 -5.12
CA ASP A 56 -15.05 -0.13 -6.58
C ASP A 56 -14.42 -1.40 -7.18
N SER A 57 -15.21 -2.20 -7.88
CA SER A 57 -14.76 -3.40 -8.59
C SER A 57 -14.26 -3.10 -10.01
N VAL A 58 -14.61 -1.94 -10.56
CA VAL A 58 -14.27 -1.53 -11.92
C VAL A 58 -12.91 -0.84 -11.94
N TYR A 59 -12.58 -0.10 -10.88
CA TYR A 59 -11.36 0.69 -10.78
C TYR A 59 -10.44 0.29 -9.61
N ALA A 60 -9.14 0.22 -9.89
CA ALA A 60 -8.10 0.00 -8.90
C ALA A 60 -7.38 1.33 -8.59
N CYS A 61 -7.10 1.59 -7.32
CA CYS A 61 -6.26 2.74 -6.94
C CYS A 61 -4.78 2.40 -7.07
N CYS A 62 -4.04 3.18 -7.84
CA CYS A 62 -2.60 3.04 -8.01
C CYS A 62 -1.76 4.07 -7.22
N ASN A 63 -2.40 4.93 -6.42
CA ASN A 63 -1.68 5.82 -5.50
C ASN A 63 -0.92 4.97 -4.45
N PRO A 64 0.43 4.97 -4.44
CA PRO A 64 1.19 4.09 -3.56
C PRO A 64 1.06 4.45 -2.07
N ASN A 65 0.62 5.68 -1.74
CA ASN A 65 0.37 6.08 -0.35
C ASN A 65 -0.91 5.45 0.23
N HIS A 66 -1.77 4.88 -0.61
CA HIS A 66 -3.00 4.18 -0.20
C HIS A 66 -2.78 2.67 0.02
N TRP A 67 -1.55 2.20 -0.10
CA TRP A 67 -1.20 0.80 0.10
C TRP A 67 -0.20 0.69 1.24
N SER A 68 -0.37 -0.34 2.05
CA SER A 68 0.59 -0.78 3.05
C SER A 68 1.16 -2.11 2.61
N ARG A 69 2.41 -2.37 2.97
CA ARG A 69 2.96 -3.71 2.85
C ARG A 69 2.47 -4.59 4.00
N LEU A 70 2.17 -5.84 3.69
CA LEU A 70 1.90 -6.89 4.67
C LEU A 70 3.21 -7.45 5.18
N CYS A 71 3.48 -7.24 6.46
CA CYS A 71 4.68 -7.73 7.11
C CYS A 71 4.39 -9.15 7.66
N ILE A 72 4.87 -10.18 6.93
CA ILE A 72 4.70 -11.60 7.31
C ILE A 72 5.84 -11.98 8.26
N PRO A 73 5.55 -12.38 9.51
CA PRO A 73 6.57 -12.87 10.44
C PRO A 73 7.31 -14.05 9.80
N GLY A 74 8.63 -13.93 9.62
CA GLY A 74 9.50 -14.99 9.10
C GLY A 74 10.00 -14.83 7.66
N LYS A 75 9.56 -13.82 6.89
CA LYS A 75 10.02 -13.60 5.49
C LYS A 75 10.97 -12.43 5.28
N SER A 76 11.26 -11.60 6.29
CA SER A 76 12.19 -10.48 6.12
C SER A 76 12.93 -10.15 7.42
N ILE A 77 14.27 -10.13 7.36
CA ILE A 77 15.16 -9.63 8.42
C ILE A 77 14.90 -8.14 8.72
N ALA A 78 14.22 -7.41 7.82
CA ALA A 78 13.86 -6.00 8.00
C ALA A 78 12.73 -5.75 9.03
N ILE A 79 12.07 -6.80 9.52
CA ILE A 79 10.97 -6.67 10.51
C ILE A 79 11.45 -6.05 11.83
N LEU A 80 12.73 -6.23 12.20
CA LEU A 80 13.30 -5.64 13.42
C LEU A 80 13.59 -4.13 13.29
N PHE A 81 13.90 -3.63 12.09
CA PHE A 81 14.31 -2.23 11.91
C PHE A 81 13.20 -1.30 11.40
N VAL A 82 12.22 -1.81 10.64
CA VAL A 82 11.19 -0.95 10.01
C VAL A 82 9.95 -0.77 10.91
N CYS A 83 9.55 -1.79 11.66
CA CYS A 83 8.39 -1.70 12.56
C CYS A 83 8.59 -0.73 13.73
N ALA A 84 9.84 -0.44 14.12
CA ALA A 84 10.14 0.46 15.23
C ALA A 84 9.92 1.95 14.93
N GLY A 85 9.82 2.35 13.64
CA GLY A 85 9.82 3.76 13.25
C GLY A 85 8.49 4.35 12.76
N PHE A 86 7.50 3.53 12.38
CA PHE A 86 6.25 4.04 11.76
C PHE A 86 4.99 3.26 12.16
N CYS A 87 5.06 2.44 13.20
CA CYS A 87 3.89 1.73 13.73
C CYS A 87 3.04 2.72 14.56
N SER A 88 2.30 3.61 13.89
CA SER A 88 1.26 4.42 14.56
C SER A 88 0.24 3.45 15.17
N GLU A 89 0.07 3.53 16.48
CA GLU A 89 -0.49 2.49 17.37
C GLU A 89 -1.97 2.10 17.11
N ASN A 90 -2.61 2.60 16.05
CA ASN A 90 -4.07 2.56 15.92
C ASN A 90 -4.65 1.63 14.82
N ILE A 91 -3.85 0.93 14.02
CA ILE A 91 -4.39 0.10 12.90
C ILE A 91 -4.12 -1.42 13.03
N ALA A 92 -3.33 -1.84 14.02
CA ALA A 92 -2.79 -3.21 14.06
C ALA A 92 -3.59 -4.26 14.89
N ILE A 93 -4.81 -4.00 15.34
CA ILE A 93 -5.47 -4.89 16.34
C ILE A 93 -6.71 -5.61 15.80
N ARG A 94 -6.68 -6.18 14.59
CA ARG A 94 -7.78 -7.12 14.21
C ARG A 94 -7.45 -8.38 13.43
N GLN A 95 -6.22 -8.66 12.99
CA GLN A 95 -5.94 -9.88 12.20
C GLN A 95 -4.53 -10.50 12.31
N HIS A 96 -3.77 -10.30 13.40
CA HIS A 96 -2.40 -10.86 13.54
C HIS A 96 -1.45 -10.55 12.34
N ARG A 97 -1.66 -9.43 11.64
CA ARG A 97 -0.86 -8.99 10.50
C ARG A 97 -0.45 -7.54 10.71
N HIS A 98 0.86 -7.28 10.72
CA HIS A 98 1.41 -5.93 10.86
C HIS A 98 1.47 -5.25 9.50
N PHE A 99 1.18 -3.95 9.48
CA PHE A 99 1.11 -3.11 8.29
C PHE A 99 2.28 -2.12 8.30
N CYS A 100 3.05 -2.12 7.21
CA CYS A 100 4.17 -1.24 6.99
C CYS A 100 3.74 -0.14 6.01
N VAL A 101 3.48 1.07 6.54
CA VAL A 101 3.03 2.29 5.82
C VAL A 101 4.17 3.28 5.64
#